data_AF-A0A425VVH5-F1
#
_entry.id   AF-A0A425VVH5-F1
#
_cell.length_a   1.000
_cell.length_b   1.000
_cell.length_c   1.000
_cell.angle_alpha   90.00
_cell.angle_beta   90.00
_cell.angle_gamma   90.00
#
_symmetry.space_group_name_H-M   'P 1'
#
loop_
_entity.id
_entity.type
_entity.pdbx_description
1 polymer ?
#
loop_
_entity_poly.entity_id
_entity_poly.type
_entity_poly.pdbx_seq_one_letter_code
_entity_poly.pdbx_strand_id
1 'polypeptide(L)'
;MQHRKRERFERTDVPRYNPYRNYIAIAVLVAVGICLVVLVGVLWSKAQQPISVGNKTLSASLETQAAVTSPDGYTISDDSFENVLVLTVDDVNAQTPKLKNAQILTLNSTKRKGYLVTIPLDTKVNDGKSDMRLSDLFAASGASACVAPLAKAANLRMTHVMLATDGVWDKLEKYKGSG
;
A
#
# COMPACT_ATOMS: atom_id res chain seq x y z
N MET A 1 46.09 -74.83 20.01
CA MET A 1 44.71 -74.46 19.62
C MET A 1 44.72 -72.98 19.22
N GLN A 2 44.62 -72.67 17.93
CA GLN A 2 44.59 -71.27 17.47
C GLN A 2 43.16 -70.73 17.59
N HIS A 3 42.97 -69.69 18.41
CA HIS A 3 41.70 -68.99 18.49
C HIS A 3 41.48 -68.17 17.21
N ARG A 4 40.52 -68.62 16.38
CA ARG A 4 40.04 -67.87 15.22
C ARG A 4 39.42 -66.56 15.70
N LYS A 5 40.07 -65.43 15.39
CA LYS A 5 39.58 -64.08 15.68
C LYS A 5 38.26 -63.88 14.92
N ARG A 6 37.16 -63.62 15.62
CA ARG A 6 35.85 -63.37 14.97
C ARG A 6 35.90 -62.00 14.29
N GLU A 7 35.65 -61.98 12.99
CA GLU A 7 35.47 -60.75 12.23
C GLU A 7 34.24 -60.03 12.78
N ARG A 8 34.46 -58.80 13.24
CA ARG A 8 33.39 -57.95 13.75
C ARG A 8 32.72 -57.33 12.53
N PHE A 9 31.60 -57.90 12.11
CA PHE A 9 30.78 -57.31 11.05
C PHE A 9 30.29 -55.94 11.50
N GLU A 10 30.84 -54.87 10.94
CA GLU A 10 30.28 -53.53 11.08
C GLU A 10 28.93 -53.53 10.38
N ARG A 11 27.84 -53.40 11.14
CA ARG A 11 26.50 -53.26 10.58
C ARG A 11 26.44 -51.94 9.81
N THR A 12 26.45 -52.02 8.48
CA THR A 12 26.28 -50.87 7.56
C THR A 12 24.88 -50.26 7.64
N ASP A 13 23.93 -50.98 8.25
CA ASP A 13 22.52 -50.62 8.40
C ASP A 13 22.23 -49.67 9.58
N VAL A 14 23.25 -49.25 10.34
CA VAL A 14 23.07 -48.29 11.43
C VAL A 14 23.47 -46.91 10.92
N PRO A 15 22.56 -45.92 10.87
CA PRO A 15 22.91 -44.56 10.50
C PRO A 15 24.08 -44.06 11.35
N ARG A 16 25.23 -43.78 10.72
CA ARG A 16 26.39 -43.26 11.43
C ARG A 16 26.02 -41.92 12.07
N TYR A 17 26.18 -41.83 13.39
CA TYR A 17 26.05 -40.56 14.10
C TYR A 17 27.10 -39.60 13.57
N ASN A 18 26.66 -38.63 12.77
CA ASN A 18 27.51 -37.55 12.28
C ASN A 18 27.38 -36.37 13.26
N PRO A 19 28.42 -36.04 14.03
CA PRO A 19 28.38 -34.97 15.04
C PRO A 19 28.03 -33.61 14.44
N TYR A 20 28.24 -33.41 13.13
CA TYR A 20 27.94 -32.16 12.44
C TYR A 20 26.51 -32.05 11.93
N ARG A 21 25.70 -33.13 11.94
CA ARG A 21 24.34 -33.11 11.39
C ARG A 21 23.41 -32.13 12.13
N ASN A 22 23.55 -32.03 13.45
CA ASN A 22 22.77 -31.09 14.26
C ASN A 22 23.21 -29.64 14.02
N TYR A 23 24.52 -29.38 13.87
CA TYR A 23 25.04 -28.05 13.53
C TYR A 23 24.59 -27.60 12.14
N ILE A 24 24.59 -28.50 11.16
CA ILE A 24 24.08 -28.23 9.81
C ILE A 24 22.58 -27.94 9.86
N ALA A 25 21.80 -28.72 10.61
CA ALA A 25 20.36 -28.49 10.77
C ALA A 25 20.05 -27.13 11.42
N ILE A 26 20.80 -26.74 12.45
CA ILE A 26 20.67 -25.44 13.10
C ILE A 26 21.06 -24.31 12.15
N ALA A 27 22.17 -24.47 11.40
CA ALA A 27 22.61 -23.47 10.43
C ALA A 27 21.56 -23.24 9.32
N VAL A 28 20.94 -24.31 8.83
CA VAL A 28 19.84 -24.21 7.85
C VAL A 28 18.63 -23.51 8.44
N LEU A 29 18.23 -23.82 9.68
CA LEU A 29 17.11 -23.16 10.34
C LEU A 29 17.35 -21.66 10.54
N VAL A 30 18.58 -21.28 10.93
CA VAL A 30 18.97 -19.87 11.07
C VAL A 30 18.92 -19.16 9.72
N ALA A 31 19.44 -19.78 8.65
CA ALA A 31 19.40 -19.21 7.31
C ALA A 31 17.96 -18.99 6.80
N VAL A 32 17.07 -19.97 7.03
CA VAL A 32 15.64 -19.86 6.68
C VAL A 32 14.97 -18.76 7.51
N GLY A 33 15.27 -18.67 8.80
CA GLY A 33 14.74 -17.62 9.67
C GLY A 33 15.14 -16.22 9.21
N ILE A 34 16.41 -16.02 8.83
CA ILE A 34 16.89 -14.75 8.28
C ILE A 34 16.18 -14.44 6.96
N CYS A 35 16.05 -15.41 6.06
CA CYS A 35 15.31 -15.21 4.80
C CYS A 35 13.87 -14.79 5.05
N LEU A 36 13.18 -15.41 6.01
CA LEU A 36 11.81 -15.04 6.36
C LEU A 36 11.72 -13.62 6.91
N VAL A 37 12.62 -13.22 7.81
CA VAL A 37 12.64 -11.85 8.35
C VAL A 37 12.89 -10.83 7.25
N VAL A 38 13.84 -11.09 6.35
CA VAL A 38 14.11 -10.22 5.19
C VAL A 38 12.88 -10.15 4.28
N LEU A 39 12.25 -11.28 3.99
CA LEU A 39 11.08 -11.35 3.11
C LEU A 39 9.89 -10.61 3.70
N VAL A 40 9.60 -10.80 4.99
CA VAL A 40 8.56 -10.05 5.71
C VAL A 40 8.89 -8.56 5.73
N GLY A 41 10.14 -8.17 5.98
CA GLY A 41 10.56 -6.76 5.94
C GLY A 41 10.39 -6.12 4.56
N VAL A 42 10.73 -6.86 3.49
CA VAL A 42 10.55 -6.40 2.11
C VAL A 42 9.05 -6.30 1.77
N LEU A 43 8.24 -7.29 2.12
CA LEU A 43 6.80 -7.26 1.90
C LEU A 43 6.13 -6.14 2.69
N TRP A 44 6.55 -5.92 3.94
CA TRP A 44 6.05 -4.84 4.78
C TRP A 44 6.42 -3.48 4.19
N SER A 45 7.68 -3.29 3.78
CA SER A 45 8.12 -2.08 3.10
C SER A 45 7.31 -1.83 1.82
N LYS A 46 7.08 -2.88 1.01
CA LYS A 46 6.28 -2.81 -0.21
C LYS A 46 4.80 -2.52 0.03
N ALA A 47 4.22 -3.07 1.10
CA ALA A 47 2.84 -2.79 1.50
C ALA A 47 2.68 -1.36 2.03
N GLN A 48 3.70 -0.82 2.69
CA GLN A 48 3.72 0.57 3.14
C GLN A 48 4.11 1.56 2.03
N GLN A 49 4.63 1.08 0.89
CA GLN A 49 4.87 1.94 -0.25
C GLN A 49 3.52 2.30 -0.88
N PRO A 50 3.22 3.59 -1.06
CA PRO A 50 2.00 3.99 -1.73
C PRO A 50 1.96 3.35 -3.12
N ILE A 51 0.92 2.56 -3.38
CA ILE A 51 0.67 1.95 -4.69
C ILE A 51 0.47 3.08 -5.70
N SER A 52 1.54 3.48 -6.39
CA SER A 52 1.46 4.42 -7.51
C SER A 52 1.39 3.60 -8.79
N VAL A 53 0.18 3.38 -9.28
CA VAL A 53 0.00 2.94 -10.66
C VAL A 53 0.36 4.14 -11.54
N GLY A 54 1.61 4.18 -12.01
CA GLY A 54 2.02 5.02 -13.14
C GLY A 54 2.62 6.40 -12.85
N ASN A 55 2.73 6.88 -11.61
CA ASN A 55 3.35 8.20 -11.40
C ASN A 55 4.02 8.41 -10.02
N LYS A 56 5.35 8.55 -10.01
CA LYS A 56 6.17 8.81 -8.80
C LYS A 56 5.92 10.20 -8.20
N THR A 57 5.40 11.15 -8.97
CA THR A 57 5.10 12.51 -8.47
C THR A 57 3.93 12.52 -7.51
N LEU A 58 2.99 11.56 -7.63
CA LEU A 58 1.84 11.43 -6.73
C LEU A 58 2.29 11.12 -5.30
N SER A 59 3.23 10.19 -5.12
CA SER A 59 3.77 9.82 -3.81
C SER A 59 4.46 11.00 -3.12
N ALA A 60 5.20 11.83 -3.86
CA ALA A 60 5.81 13.04 -3.32
C ALA A 60 4.75 14.07 -2.86
N SER A 61 3.62 14.18 -3.56
CA SER A 61 2.51 15.04 -3.16
C SER A 61 1.81 14.60 -1.88
N LEU A 62 1.88 13.30 -1.52
CA LEU A 62 1.36 12.81 -0.24
C LEU A 62 2.20 13.26 0.95
N GLU A 63 3.51 13.38 0.78
CA GLU A 63 4.43 13.83 1.83
C GLU A 63 4.36 15.34 2.08
N THR A 64 3.98 16.13 1.06
CA THR A 64 3.81 17.59 1.17
C THR A 64 2.51 18.03 1.82
N GLN A 65 1.63 17.11 2.20
CA GLN A 65 0.36 17.48 2.85
C GLN A 65 0.63 18.03 4.26
N ALA A 66 0.02 19.18 4.56
CA ALA A 66 0.04 19.73 5.91
C ALA A 66 -0.60 18.74 6.89
N ALA A 67 -0.11 18.72 8.13
CA ALA A 67 -0.71 17.92 9.19
C ALA A 67 -2.19 18.28 9.34
N VAL A 68 -3.03 17.28 9.58
CA VAL A 68 -4.45 17.50 9.89
C VAL A 68 -4.52 18.37 11.14
N THR A 69 -5.04 19.57 10.97
CA THR A 69 -5.27 20.50 12.07
C THR A 69 -6.66 20.26 12.61
N SER A 70 -6.82 20.19 13.94
CA SER A 70 -8.15 20.23 14.55
C SER A 70 -8.72 21.64 14.37
N PRO A 71 -9.80 21.84 13.58
CA PRO A 71 -10.49 23.12 13.56
C PRO A 71 -11.17 23.34 14.92
N ASP A 72 -11.39 24.60 15.30
CA ASP A 72 -12.03 24.93 16.58
C ASP A 72 -13.38 24.20 16.74
N GLY A 73 -13.54 23.51 17.88
CA GLY A 73 -14.75 22.76 18.21
C GLY A 73 -14.78 21.31 17.72
N TYR A 74 -13.77 20.84 17.00
CA TYR A 74 -13.63 19.44 16.59
C TYR A 74 -12.44 18.79 17.30
N THR A 75 -12.61 17.54 17.74
CA THR A 75 -11.50 16.71 18.24
C THR A 75 -11.03 15.77 17.15
N ILE A 76 -9.71 15.64 16.99
CA ILE A 76 -9.12 14.62 16.14
C ILE A 76 -9.55 13.26 16.71
N SER A 77 -10.10 12.40 15.85
CA SER A 77 -10.52 11.06 16.25
C SER A 77 -9.31 10.15 16.41
N ASP A 78 -9.31 9.33 17.47
CA ASP A 78 -8.30 8.29 17.71
C ASP A 78 -8.44 7.07 16.78
N ASP A 79 -9.48 7.05 15.94
CA ASP A 79 -9.70 5.97 14.98
C ASP A 79 -8.62 6.01 13.88
N SER A 80 -8.20 4.83 13.43
CA SER A 80 -7.29 4.71 12.29
C SER A 80 -8.08 4.81 10.98
N PHE A 81 -7.78 5.86 10.21
CA PHE A 81 -8.40 6.11 8.91
C PHE A 81 -7.39 5.97 7.77
N GLU A 82 -7.81 5.31 6.71
CA GLU A 82 -7.11 5.27 5.44
C GLU A 82 -7.95 6.02 4.40
N ASN A 83 -7.41 7.07 3.79
CA ASN A 83 -8.12 7.92 2.85
C ASN A 83 -7.50 7.79 1.46
N VAL A 84 -8.26 7.19 0.54
CA VAL A 84 -7.86 6.99 -0.85
C VAL A 84 -8.59 8.00 -1.73
N LEU A 85 -7.85 8.87 -2.39
CA LEU A 85 -8.41 9.75 -3.43
C LEU A 85 -8.46 9.00 -4.75
N VAL A 86 -9.66 8.85 -5.33
CA VAL A 86 -9.90 8.21 -6.62
C VAL A 86 -10.30 9.29 -7.62
N LEU A 87 -9.44 9.49 -8.61
CA LEU A 87 -9.68 10.40 -9.73
C LEU A 87 -9.99 9.57 -10.97
N THR A 88 -11.19 9.73 -11.51
CA THR A 88 -11.64 9.02 -12.71
C THR A 88 -11.45 9.90 -13.93
N VAL A 89 -10.71 9.42 -14.91
CA VAL A 89 -10.44 10.08 -16.19
C VAL A 89 -11.01 9.30 -17.37
N ASP A 90 -11.14 9.96 -18.50
CA ASP A 90 -11.53 9.35 -19.77
C ASP A 90 -10.53 8.30 -20.25
N ASP A 91 -9.24 8.65 -20.31
CA ASP A 91 -8.15 7.75 -20.67
C ASP A 91 -6.90 8.05 -19.85
N VAL A 92 -6.43 7.06 -19.09
CA VAL A 92 -5.24 7.19 -18.23
C VAL A 92 -3.95 7.36 -19.05
N ASN A 93 -3.94 6.95 -20.32
CA ASN A 93 -2.76 7.03 -21.20
C ASN A 93 -2.77 8.26 -22.12
N ALA A 94 -3.84 9.07 -22.10
CA ALA A 94 -3.89 10.30 -22.89
C ALA A 94 -2.86 11.32 -22.37
N GLN A 95 -2.28 12.13 -23.26
CA GLN A 95 -1.37 13.21 -22.84
C GLN A 95 -2.07 14.29 -22.01
N THR A 96 -3.36 14.49 -22.23
CA THR A 96 -4.20 15.43 -21.47
C THR A 96 -5.49 14.72 -21.06
N PRO A 97 -5.45 13.88 -20.01
CA PRO A 97 -6.63 13.16 -19.54
C PRO A 97 -7.67 14.15 -19.00
N LYS A 98 -8.94 13.92 -19.29
CA LYS A 98 -10.06 14.74 -18.78
C LYS A 98 -10.65 14.09 -17.54
N LEU A 99 -10.68 14.84 -16.44
CA LEU A 99 -11.30 14.43 -15.20
C LEU A 99 -12.82 14.35 -15.37
N LYS A 100 -13.39 13.17 -15.13
CA LYS A 100 -14.83 12.89 -15.16
C LYS A 100 -15.45 12.81 -13.77
N ASN A 101 -14.70 12.28 -12.81
CA ASN A 101 -15.21 12.11 -11.45
C ASN A 101 -14.07 12.20 -10.43
N ALA A 102 -14.39 12.72 -9.24
CA ALA A 102 -13.45 12.78 -8.12
C ALA A 102 -14.15 12.24 -6.87
N GLN A 103 -13.54 11.24 -6.24
CA GLN A 103 -14.13 10.57 -5.08
C GLN A 103 -13.08 10.35 -3.99
N ILE A 104 -13.47 10.45 -2.73
CA ILE A 104 -12.65 10.07 -1.58
C ILE A 104 -13.26 8.82 -0.97
N LEU A 105 -12.48 7.76 -0.88
CA LEU A 105 -12.78 6.56 -0.11
C LEU A 105 -12.08 6.65 1.24
N THR A 106 -12.83 6.78 2.32
CA THR A 106 -12.33 6.75 3.69
C THR A 106 -12.66 5.40 4.32
N LEU A 107 -11.62 4.62 4.66
CA LEU A 107 -11.72 3.37 5.38
C LEU A 107 -11.41 3.62 6.85
N ASN A 108 -12.38 3.40 7.72
CA ASN A 108 -12.17 3.37 9.17
C ASN A 108 -11.83 1.93 9.58
N SER A 109 -10.55 1.69 9.86
CA SER A 109 -10.02 0.39 10.27
C SER A 109 -10.52 -0.03 11.64
N THR A 110 -10.71 0.92 12.57
CA THR A 110 -11.23 0.66 13.92
C THR A 110 -12.66 0.13 13.88
N LYS A 111 -13.52 0.73 13.05
CA LYS A 111 -14.95 0.40 12.96
C LYS A 111 -15.29 -0.53 11.81
N ARG A 112 -14.31 -0.92 10.99
CA ARG A 112 -14.46 -1.75 9.77
C ARG A 112 -15.55 -1.21 8.83
N LYS A 113 -15.57 0.10 8.63
CA LYS A 113 -16.52 0.79 7.74
C LYS A 113 -15.78 1.57 6.66
N GLY A 114 -16.34 1.57 5.46
CA GLY A 114 -15.87 2.42 4.36
C GLY A 114 -16.93 3.47 4.01
N TYR A 115 -16.47 4.68 3.73
CA TYR A 115 -17.30 5.79 3.26
C TYR A 115 -16.76 6.25 1.91
N LEU A 116 -17.63 6.34 0.91
CA LEU A 116 -17.28 6.88 -0.41
C LEU A 116 -17.99 8.22 -0.58
N VAL A 117 -17.22 9.28 -0.75
CA VAL A 117 -17.71 10.65 -0.92
C VAL A 117 -17.37 11.13 -2.33
N THR A 118 -18.36 11.63 -3.05
CA THR A 118 -18.14 12.22 -4.38
C THR A 118 -17.96 13.73 -4.26
N ILE A 119 -16.93 14.25 -4.90
CA ILE A 119 -16.61 15.68 -4.94
C ILE A 119 -17.02 16.23 -6.30
N PRO A 120 -17.85 17.28 -6.34
CA PRO A 120 -18.16 17.98 -7.58
C PRO A 120 -16.91 18.52 -8.27
N LEU A 121 -16.83 18.40 -9.60
CA LEU A 121 -15.68 18.90 -10.37
C LEU A 121 -15.54 20.43 -10.31
N ASP A 122 -16.65 21.13 -10.10
CA ASP A 122 -16.71 22.58 -9.92
C ASP A 122 -16.32 23.03 -8.51
N THR A 123 -15.91 22.12 -7.62
CA THR A 123 -15.44 22.48 -6.29
C THR A 123 -14.25 23.42 -6.39
N LYS A 124 -14.37 24.55 -5.70
CA LYS A 124 -13.33 25.57 -5.58
C LYS A 124 -12.20 25.04 -4.70
N VAL A 125 -10.99 24.99 -5.25
CA VAL A 125 -9.77 24.57 -4.58
C VAL A 125 -8.73 25.69 -4.66
N ASN A 126 -7.90 25.79 -3.64
CA ASN A 126 -6.83 26.79 -3.57
C ASN A 126 -5.48 26.08 -3.62
N ASP A 127 -4.69 26.36 -4.66
CA ASP A 127 -3.38 25.76 -4.91
C ASP A 127 -2.22 26.46 -4.16
N GLY A 128 -2.55 27.41 -3.27
CA GLY A 128 -1.61 28.28 -2.56
C GLY A 128 -1.28 29.57 -3.31
N LYS A 129 -1.70 29.71 -4.58
CA LYS A 129 -1.49 30.92 -5.40
C LYS A 129 -2.79 31.57 -5.80
N SER A 130 -3.78 30.79 -6.23
CA SER A 130 -5.08 31.28 -6.67
C SER A 130 -6.18 30.26 -6.43
N ASP A 131 -7.41 30.77 -6.36
CA ASP A 131 -8.59 29.94 -6.32
C ASP A 131 -8.95 29.47 -7.73
N MET A 132 -9.06 28.16 -7.95
CA MET A 132 -9.50 27.58 -9.23
C MET A 132 -10.45 26.40 -9.02
N ARG A 133 -11.07 25.91 -10.10
CA ARG A 133 -11.90 24.70 -10.04
C ARG A 133 -11.03 23.46 -10.03
N LEU A 134 -11.51 22.40 -9.38
CA LEU A 134 -10.80 21.12 -9.31
C LEU A 134 -10.51 20.54 -10.70
N SER A 135 -11.47 20.64 -11.64
CA SER A 135 -11.28 20.22 -13.04
C SER A 135 -10.15 20.98 -13.72
N ASP A 136 -10.07 22.29 -13.51
CA ASP A 136 -9.09 23.16 -14.15
C ASP A 136 -7.69 22.92 -13.57
N LEU A 137 -7.61 22.67 -12.25
CA LEU A 137 -6.36 22.30 -11.57
C LEU A 137 -5.81 20.98 -12.11
N PHE A 138 -6.69 20.00 -12.27
CA PHE A 138 -6.34 18.70 -12.84
C PHE A 138 -5.86 18.84 -14.28
N ALA A 139 -6.55 19.63 -15.10
CA ALA A 139 -6.18 19.84 -16.51
C ALA A 139 -4.83 20.57 -16.65
N ALA A 140 -4.53 21.52 -15.77
CA ALA A 140 -3.32 22.32 -15.82
C ALA A 140 -2.07 21.60 -15.28
N SER A 141 -2.22 20.88 -14.17
CA SER A 141 -1.08 20.36 -13.38
C SER A 141 -1.16 18.87 -13.06
N GLY A 142 -2.19 18.18 -13.54
CA GLY A 142 -2.40 16.75 -13.37
C GLY A 142 -2.86 16.34 -11.97
N ALA A 143 -3.02 15.02 -11.79
CA ALA A 143 -3.56 14.41 -10.58
C ALA A 143 -2.81 14.76 -9.28
N SER A 144 -1.48 14.91 -9.33
CA SER A 144 -0.64 15.19 -8.17
C SER A 144 -0.89 16.58 -7.57
N ALA A 145 -1.21 17.56 -8.41
CA ALA A 145 -1.48 18.91 -7.96
C ALA A 145 -2.81 19.02 -7.18
N CYS A 146 -3.75 18.11 -7.42
CA CYS A 146 -5.05 18.09 -6.74
C CYS A 146 -4.97 17.60 -5.29
N VAL A 147 -3.92 16.85 -4.93
CA VAL A 147 -3.83 16.15 -3.64
C VAL A 147 -3.74 17.11 -2.47
N ALA A 148 -2.79 18.06 -2.49
CA ALA A 148 -2.58 18.98 -1.38
C ALA A 148 -3.74 19.98 -1.18
N PRO A 149 -4.32 20.58 -2.24
CA PRO A 149 -5.49 21.45 -2.12
C PRO A 149 -6.73 20.72 -1.60
N LEU A 150 -6.97 19.48 -2.06
CA LEU A 150 -8.10 18.68 -1.58
C LEU A 150 -7.89 18.21 -0.14
N ALA A 151 -6.68 17.78 0.23
CA ALA A 151 -6.36 17.43 1.61
C ALA A 151 -6.59 18.61 2.56
N LYS A 152 -6.18 19.81 2.15
CA LYS A 152 -6.39 21.05 2.90
C LYS A 152 -7.87 21.43 2.99
N ALA A 153 -8.61 21.37 1.88
CA ALA A 153 -10.02 21.74 1.83
C ALA A 153 -10.92 20.75 2.59
N ALA A 154 -10.62 19.45 2.51
CA ALA A 154 -11.33 18.40 3.24
C ALA A 154 -10.86 18.28 4.69
N ASN A 155 -9.72 18.91 5.05
CA ASN A 155 -9.01 18.70 6.31
C ASN A 155 -8.76 17.21 6.61
N LEU A 156 -8.35 16.46 5.58
CA LEU A 156 -8.08 15.03 5.63
C LEU A 156 -6.71 14.77 5.04
N ARG A 157 -5.91 13.91 5.70
CA ARG A 157 -4.67 13.40 5.11
C ARG A 157 -5.00 12.26 4.16
N MET A 158 -4.67 12.43 2.88
CA MET A 158 -4.80 11.37 1.87
C MET A 158 -3.61 10.42 2.01
N THR A 159 -3.89 9.13 2.21
CA THR A 159 -2.89 8.06 2.34
C THR A 159 -2.57 7.40 1.02
N HIS A 160 -3.52 7.40 0.08
CA HIS A 160 -3.34 6.85 -1.27
C HIS A 160 -4.05 7.72 -2.32
N VAL A 161 -3.54 7.71 -3.54
CA VAL A 161 -4.16 8.38 -4.70
C VAL A 161 -4.15 7.42 -5.88
N MET A 162 -5.31 7.25 -6.50
CA MET A 162 -5.53 6.36 -7.63
C MET A 162 -6.08 7.15 -8.80
N LEU A 163 -5.44 6.98 -9.97
CA LEU A 163 -5.97 7.44 -11.25
C LEU A 163 -6.62 6.24 -11.96
N ALA A 164 -7.85 6.41 -12.40
CA ALA A 164 -8.71 5.31 -12.80
C ALA A 164 -9.53 5.68 -14.04
N THR A 165 -9.89 4.71 -14.89
CA THR A 165 -10.90 4.92 -15.96
C THR A 165 -12.30 4.65 -15.43
N ASP A 166 -13.33 4.97 -16.23
CA ASP A 166 -14.70 4.56 -15.92
C ASP A 166 -14.79 3.03 -15.66
N GLY A 167 -15.68 2.64 -14.73
CA GLY A 167 -15.93 1.23 -14.40
C GLY A 167 -14.94 0.57 -13.41
N VAL A 168 -14.12 1.35 -12.70
CA VAL A 168 -13.19 0.81 -11.69
C VAL A 168 -13.90 0.13 -10.52
N TRP A 169 -15.02 0.69 -10.06
CA TRP A 169 -15.83 0.09 -9.00
C TRP A 169 -16.48 -1.23 -9.45
N ASP A 170 -16.98 -1.30 -10.69
CA ASP A 170 -17.54 -2.53 -11.26
C ASP A 170 -16.47 -3.63 -11.41
N LYS A 171 -15.22 -3.24 -11.73
CA LYS A 171 -14.10 -4.18 -11.75
C LYS A 171 -13.75 -4.67 -10.35
N LEU A 172 -13.74 -3.79 -9.36
CA LEU A 172 -13.51 -4.14 -7.95
C LEU A 172 -14.61 -5.06 -7.41
N GLU A 173 -15.86 -4.84 -7.81
CA GLU A 173 -16.98 -5.70 -7.39
C GLU A 173 -16.83 -7.14 -7.86
N LYS A 174 -16.21 -7.40 -9.02
CA LYS A 174 -15.90 -8.76 -9.49
C LYS A 174 -14.93 -9.53 -8.58
N TYR A 175 -14.15 -8.82 -7.76
CA TYR A 175 -13.24 -9.43 -6.78
C TYR A 175 -13.85 -9.52 -5.37
N LYS A 176 -15.08 -9.04 -5.19
CA LYS A 176 -15.77 -9.11 -3.90
C LYS A 176 -16.08 -10.57 -3.57
N GLY A 177 -15.38 -11.12 -2.57
CA GLY A 177 -15.57 -12.49 -2.08
C GLY A 177 -14.53 -13.51 -2.53
N SER A 178 -13.44 -13.09 -3.19
CA SER A 178 -12.32 -13.97 -3.55
C SER A 178 -11.25 -14.11 -2.44
N GLY A 179 -11.58 -13.74 -1.20
CA GLY A 179 -10.66 -13.71 -0.06
C GLY A 179 -11.28 -14.34 1.18
#